data_AF-A0A1M5LTK8-F1
#
_entry.id   AF-A0A1M5LTK8-F1
#
_cell.length_a   1.000
_cell.length_b   1.000
_cell.length_c   1.000
_cell.angle_alpha   90.00
_cell.angle_beta   90.00
_cell.angle_gamma   90.00
#
_symmetry.space_group_name_H-M   'P 1'
#
loop_
_entity.id
_entity.type
_entity.pdbx_description
1 polymer ?
#
loop_
_entity_poly.entity_id
_entity_poly.type
_entity_poly.pdbx_seq_one_letter_code
_entity_poly.pdbx_strand_id
1 'polypeptide(L)'
;MPKLSIVLCEGPHDVAFISKILKADLFKSKENLPINDYPQPISSMLINEVKETNIEELKFQELKKALLPSAILKKEEHFIFLYAIGGDSRKDIRKAFLSTLISFIPEEGEIEILPTDTELNLLYILDADNLGIPARINQINEELENEIGVKPFNGVGLSKYKTLGLGIYIFSAEHGVGKLEDLLMPLMEENNEDIFKEAKTFYNNFYDVDRDKRKKSDQSKAAIGISGQLQKAGMTNSVIIGQSDYITSEKIKRNEKCQEILTFFSKI
;
A
#
# COMPACT_ATOMS: atom_id res chain seq x y z
N MET A 1 -4.09 1.08 -23.69
CA MET A 1 -3.16 2.16 -23.30
C MET A 1 -2.59 1.79 -21.96
N PRO A 2 -1.26 1.83 -21.76
CA PRO A 2 -0.67 1.43 -20.51
C PRO A 2 -1.02 2.47 -19.44
N LYS A 3 -1.59 1.99 -18.35
CA LYS A 3 -1.84 2.79 -17.16
C LYS A 3 -0.94 2.30 -16.05
N LEU A 4 -0.20 3.20 -15.45
CA LEU A 4 0.88 2.91 -14.51
C LEU A 4 0.53 3.59 -13.18
N SER A 5 0.25 2.80 -12.15
CA SER A 5 -0.04 3.32 -10.82
C SER A 5 1.02 2.88 -9.83
N ILE A 6 1.72 3.84 -9.26
CA ILE A 6 2.61 3.63 -8.12
C ILE A 6 1.80 3.90 -6.86
N VAL A 7 1.77 2.93 -5.96
CA VAL A 7 0.97 2.99 -4.73
C VAL A 7 1.91 2.88 -3.55
N LEU A 8 1.92 3.93 -2.75
CA LEU A 8 2.74 4.07 -1.56
C LEU A 8 1.90 3.66 -0.35
N CYS A 9 2.18 2.47 0.17
CA CYS A 9 1.57 1.94 1.39
C CYS A 9 2.51 2.10 2.59
N GLU A 10 1.95 2.29 3.78
CA GLU A 10 2.73 2.39 5.01
C GLU A 10 3.50 1.09 5.30
N GLY A 11 2.89 -0.08 5.11
CA GLY A 11 3.50 -1.34 5.50
C GLY A 11 3.19 -2.54 4.61
N PRO A 12 3.91 -3.65 4.86
CA PRO A 12 3.67 -4.91 4.16
C PRO A 12 2.27 -5.52 4.39
N HIS A 13 1.55 -5.13 5.45
CA HIS A 13 0.18 -5.59 5.71
C HIS A 13 -0.79 -4.97 4.70
N ASP A 14 -0.67 -3.66 4.47
CA ASP A 14 -1.51 -2.92 3.54
C ASP A 14 -1.29 -3.41 2.12
N VAL A 15 -0.03 -3.61 1.71
CA VAL A 15 0.29 -4.20 0.40
C VAL A 15 -0.41 -5.55 0.23
N ALA A 16 -0.36 -6.42 1.25
CA ALA A 16 -0.98 -7.73 1.19
C ALA A 16 -2.51 -7.63 1.10
N PHE A 17 -3.12 -6.73 1.85
CA PHE A 17 -4.57 -6.54 1.84
C PHE A 17 -5.08 -5.91 0.53
N ILE A 18 -4.46 -4.82 0.07
CA ILE A 18 -4.76 -4.19 -1.22
C ILE A 18 -4.56 -5.19 -2.36
N SER A 19 -3.49 -5.98 -2.32
CA SER A 19 -3.27 -7.01 -3.33
C SER A 19 -4.41 -8.02 -3.38
N LYS A 20 -4.94 -8.40 -2.22
CA LYS A 20 -6.02 -9.37 -2.10
C LYS A 20 -7.35 -8.82 -2.58
N ILE A 21 -7.64 -7.55 -2.26
CA ILE A 21 -8.80 -6.83 -2.78
C ILE A 21 -8.75 -6.76 -4.31
N LEU A 22 -7.64 -6.29 -4.88
CA LEU A 22 -7.50 -6.15 -6.33
C LEU A 22 -7.57 -7.50 -7.07
N LYS A 23 -7.03 -8.57 -6.48
CA LYS A 23 -7.17 -9.94 -7.03
C LYS A 23 -8.62 -10.43 -7.06
N ALA A 24 -9.47 -9.97 -6.13
CA ALA A 24 -10.91 -10.26 -6.18
C ALA A 24 -11.60 -9.57 -7.37
N ASP A 25 -10.99 -8.50 -7.91
CA ASP A 25 -11.38 -7.79 -9.13
C ASP A 25 -10.52 -8.19 -10.35
N LEU A 26 -10.06 -9.44 -10.41
CA LEU A 26 -9.37 -10.06 -11.56
C LEU A 26 -7.96 -9.51 -11.87
N PHE A 27 -7.38 -8.66 -11.03
CA PHE A 27 -5.95 -8.36 -11.15
C PHE A 27 -5.11 -9.61 -10.88
N LYS A 28 -4.01 -9.76 -11.64
CA LYS A 28 -3.10 -10.89 -11.52
C LYS A 28 -1.71 -10.43 -11.12
N SER A 29 -1.06 -11.23 -10.27
CA SER A 29 0.35 -11.07 -9.91
C SER A 29 1.24 -11.13 -11.14
N LYS A 30 2.19 -10.20 -11.23
CA LYS A 30 3.16 -10.03 -12.33
C LYS A 30 4.60 -9.89 -11.87
N GLU A 31 4.89 -10.19 -10.61
CA GLU A 31 6.23 -10.14 -10.02
C GLU A 31 7.23 -11.11 -10.70
N ASN A 32 6.73 -12.07 -11.48
CA ASN A 32 7.53 -13.03 -12.24
C ASN A 32 8.01 -12.51 -13.61
N LEU A 33 7.61 -11.30 -14.02
CA LEU A 33 8.12 -10.71 -15.26
C LEU A 33 9.57 -10.22 -15.08
N PRO A 34 10.45 -10.42 -16.07
CA PRO A 34 11.72 -9.72 -16.15
C PRO A 34 11.53 -8.20 -16.03
N ILE A 35 12.48 -7.50 -15.38
CA ILE A 35 12.35 -6.04 -15.15
C ILE A 35 12.21 -5.27 -16.48
N ASN A 36 12.91 -5.71 -17.53
CA ASN A 36 12.85 -5.09 -18.86
C ASN A 36 11.49 -5.27 -19.57
N ASP A 37 10.65 -6.20 -19.10
CA ASP A 37 9.34 -6.48 -19.69
C ASP A 37 8.23 -5.60 -19.08
N TYR A 38 8.53 -4.82 -18.04
CA TYR A 38 7.60 -3.80 -17.55
C TYR A 38 7.55 -2.60 -18.50
N PRO A 39 6.39 -1.91 -18.60
CA PRO A 39 6.25 -0.74 -19.45
C PRO A 39 7.26 0.36 -19.12
N GLN A 40 7.72 1.07 -20.15
CA GLN A 40 8.46 2.31 -19.96
C GLN A 40 7.53 3.41 -19.42
N PRO A 41 8.04 4.34 -18.58
CA PRO A 41 9.42 4.47 -18.10
C PRO A 41 9.75 3.62 -16.85
N ILE A 42 8.79 2.84 -16.34
CA ILE A 42 8.94 2.12 -15.06
C ILE A 42 10.06 1.07 -15.12
N SER A 43 10.20 0.33 -16.22
CA SER A 43 11.34 -0.60 -16.35
C SER A 43 12.69 0.13 -16.22
N SER A 44 12.85 1.29 -16.87
CA SER A 44 14.08 2.11 -16.74
C SER A 44 14.26 2.64 -15.31
N MET A 45 13.19 3.11 -14.67
CA MET A 45 13.21 3.53 -13.26
C MET A 45 13.71 2.41 -12.35
N LEU A 46 13.15 1.21 -12.47
CA LEU A 46 13.54 0.05 -11.65
C LEU A 46 14.99 -0.39 -11.92
N ILE A 47 15.45 -0.36 -13.17
CA ILE A 47 16.83 -0.70 -13.52
C ILE A 47 17.81 0.32 -12.93
N ASN A 48 17.50 1.60 -13.03
CA ASN A 48 18.35 2.67 -12.50
C ASN A 48 18.41 2.59 -10.98
N GLU A 49 17.28 2.35 -10.31
CA GLU A 49 17.25 2.11 -8.87
C GLU A 49 18.22 1.00 -8.45
N VAL A 50 18.19 -0.13 -9.15
CA VAL A 50 19.07 -1.27 -8.86
C VAL A 50 20.55 -0.93 -9.11
N LYS A 51 20.86 -0.08 -10.10
CA LYS A 51 22.23 0.33 -10.44
C LYS A 51 22.81 1.38 -9.50
N GLU A 52 22.00 2.39 -9.13
CA GLU A 52 22.40 3.50 -8.27
C GLU A 52 22.45 3.11 -6.79
N THR A 53 21.81 1.99 -6.44
CA THR A 53 21.96 1.37 -5.13
C THR A 53 23.43 1.01 -4.90
N ASN A 54 24.17 1.83 -4.13
CA ASN A 54 25.56 1.54 -3.76
C ASN A 54 25.61 0.34 -2.80
N ILE A 55 25.73 -0.85 -3.38
CA ILE A 55 25.75 -2.14 -2.67
C ILE A 55 26.89 -2.19 -1.65
N GLU A 56 27.98 -1.46 -1.87
CA GLU A 56 29.18 -1.51 -1.04
C GLU A 56 28.99 -0.81 0.32
N GLU A 57 28.13 0.22 0.38
CA GLU A 57 27.92 1.04 1.59
C GLU A 57 26.65 0.69 2.38
N LEU A 58 25.74 -0.09 1.78
CA LEU A 58 24.48 -0.45 2.42
C LEU A 58 24.66 -1.57 3.43
N LYS A 59 24.02 -1.43 4.60
CA LYS A 59 23.84 -2.59 5.49
C LYS A 59 22.96 -3.62 4.77
N PHE A 60 23.20 -4.90 5.01
CA PHE A 60 22.36 -5.98 4.45
C PHE A 60 20.85 -5.81 4.72
N GLN A 61 20.48 -5.15 5.80
CA GLN A 61 19.09 -4.82 6.14
C GLN A 61 18.51 -3.66 5.32
N GLU A 62 19.36 -2.83 4.72
CA GLU A 62 19.05 -1.65 3.91
C GLU A 62 19.07 -2.00 2.41
N LEU A 63 19.91 -2.96 1.99
CA LEU A 63 19.91 -3.58 0.66
C LEU A 63 18.54 -4.15 0.22
N LYS A 64 17.73 -4.61 1.19
CA LYS A 64 16.36 -5.10 0.96
C LYS A 64 15.28 -4.02 0.95
N LYS A 65 15.65 -2.75 1.14
CA LYS A 65 14.74 -1.60 1.22
C LYS A 65 14.88 -0.63 0.04
N ALA A 66 15.73 -0.95 -0.95
CA ALA A 66 15.81 -0.25 -2.24
C ALA A 66 14.46 -0.32 -2.97
N LEU A 67 14.13 0.71 -3.76
CA LEU A 67 12.81 1.09 -4.27
C LEU A 67 12.23 0.10 -5.30
N LEU A 68 12.17 -1.19 -4.96
CA LEU A 68 11.43 -2.21 -5.68
C LEU A 68 10.05 -2.39 -5.07
N PRO A 69 9.02 -2.61 -5.91
CA PRO A 69 7.67 -2.83 -5.43
C PRO A 69 7.59 -4.14 -4.64
N SER A 70 6.88 -4.10 -3.53
CA SER A 70 6.55 -5.26 -2.69
C SER A 70 5.59 -6.23 -3.39
N ALA A 71 4.75 -5.72 -4.30
CA ALA A 71 3.87 -6.51 -5.15
C ALA A 71 3.58 -5.78 -6.47
N ILE A 72 3.35 -6.54 -7.54
CA ILE A 72 3.03 -5.99 -8.86
C ILE A 72 1.82 -6.70 -9.41
N LEU A 73 0.78 -5.94 -9.74
CA LEU A 73 -0.47 -6.46 -10.26
C LEU A 73 -0.78 -5.89 -11.63
N LYS A 74 -1.41 -6.70 -12.49
CA LYS A 74 -1.89 -6.31 -13.81
C LYS A 74 -3.32 -6.76 -14.05
N LYS A 75 -4.15 -5.86 -14.58
CA LYS A 75 -5.45 -6.16 -15.21
C LYS A 75 -5.50 -5.39 -16.53
N GLU A 76 -5.75 -6.10 -17.63
CA GLU A 76 -5.67 -5.52 -18.97
C GLU A 76 -4.36 -4.73 -19.12
N GLU A 77 -4.37 -3.46 -19.54
CA GLU A 77 -3.15 -2.64 -19.68
C GLU A 77 -2.85 -1.77 -18.44
N HIS A 78 -3.52 -2.01 -17.32
CA HIS A 78 -3.27 -1.32 -16.04
C HIS A 78 -2.30 -2.12 -15.16
N PHE A 79 -1.11 -1.55 -14.93
CA PHE A 79 -0.14 -2.02 -13.96
C PHE A 79 -0.22 -1.23 -12.65
N ILE A 80 -0.20 -1.95 -11.53
CA ILE A 80 -0.17 -1.40 -10.18
C ILE A 80 1.09 -1.91 -9.48
N PHE A 81 1.95 -0.98 -9.08
CA PHE A 81 3.19 -1.23 -8.36
C PHE A 81 3.00 -0.81 -6.90
N LEU A 82 2.87 -1.79 -6.01
CA LEU A 82 2.59 -1.57 -4.58
C LEU A 82 3.91 -1.54 -3.80
N TYR A 83 4.19 -0.45 -3.09
CA TYR A 83 5.40 -0.27 -2.29
C TYR A 83 5.06 -0.21 -0.81
N ALA A 84 5.78 -0.99 0.01
CA ALA A 84 5.73 -0.86 1.47
C ALA A 84 6.86 0.06 1.94
N ILE A 85 6.61 1.36 1.97
CA ILE A 85 7.65 2.38 2.17
C ILE A 85 7.99 2.65 3.64
N GLY A 86 7.13 2.23 4.57
CA GLY A 86 7.19 2.60 5.99
C GLY A 86 6.28 3.79 6.30
N GLY A 87 5.88 3.92 7.57
CA GLY A 87 5.00 5.00 8.04
C GLY A 87 5.65 6.39 7.99
N ASP A 88 5.09 7.32 8.76
CA ASP A 88 5.37 8.77 8.69
C ASP A 88 6.84 9.19 8.66
N SER A 89 7.72 8.41 9.29
CA SER A 89 9.17 8.64 9.28
C SER A 89 9.84 8.57 7.90
N ARG A 90 9.14 8.16 6.84
CA ARG A 90 9.71 7.93 5.50
C ARG A 90 9.20 8.92 4.44
N LYS A 91 8.96 10.17 4.85
CA LYS A 91 8.66 11.31 3.97
C LYS A 91 9.67 11.42 2.81
N ASP A 92 10.95 11.29 3.09
CA ASP A 92 12.01 11.44 2.08
C ASP A 92 11.88 10.44 0.92
N ILE A 93 11.38 9.22 1.20
CA ILE A 93 11.14 8.22 0.17
C ILE A 93 9.94 8.58 -0.70
N ARG A 94 8.86 9.08 -0.09
CA ARG A 94 7.68 9.55 -0.83
C ARG A 94 8.03 10.71 -1.75
N LYS A 95 8.84 11.65 -1.25
CA LYS A 95 9.40 12.74 -2.03
C LYS A 95 10.24 12.22 -3.19
N ALA A 96 11.14 11.26 -2.96
CA ALA A 96 11.93 10.66 -4.03
C ALA A 96 11.07 10.02 -5.13
N PHE A 97 10.01 9.28 -4.77
CA PHE A 97 9.03 8.78 -5.75
C PHE A 97 8.36 9.91 -6.51
N LEU A 98 7.85 10.92 -5.81
CA LEU A 98 7.19 12.07 -6.43
C LEU A 98 8.12 12.78 -7.43
N SER A 99 9.34 13.13 -7.01
CA SER A 99 10.34 13.78 -7.86
C SER A 99 10.69 12.92 -9.08
N THR A 100 10.83 11.61 -8.91
CA THR A 100 11.08 10.67 -10.01
C THR A 100 9.93 10.64 -11.02
N LEU A 101 8.68 10.68 -10.56
CA LEU A 101 7.54 10.66 -11.47
C LEU A 101 7.30 11.98 -12.17
N ILE A 102 7.60 13.10 -11.49
CA ILE A 102 7.55 14.42 -12.11
C ILE A 102 8.58 14.55 -13.22
N SER A 103 9.78 13.97 -13.07
CA SER A 103 10.81 14.02 -14.13
C SER A 103 10.41 13.26 -15.40
N PHE A 104 9.37 12.43 -15.37
CA PHE A 104 8.78 11.82 -16.57
C PHE A 104 7.71 12.68 -17.24
N ILE A 105 7.27 13.76 -16.58
CA ILE A 105 6.29 14.70 -17.11
C ILE A 105 7.06 15.81 -17.85
N PRO A 106 7.00 15.87 -19.19
CA PRO A 106 7.73 16.88 -19.95
C PRO A 106 7.22 18.29 -19.65
N GLU A 107 8.13 19.27 -19.66
CA GLU A 107 7.76 20.69 -19.72
C GLU A 107 7.40 21.12 -21.15
N GLU A 108 6.82 22.31 -21.29
CA GLU A 108 6.42 22.84 -22.58
C GLU A 108 7.64 22.98 -23.50
N GLY A 109 7.65 22.22 -24.60
CA GLY A 109 8.76 22.18 -25.57
C GLY A 109 9.80 21.09 -25.33
N GLU A 110 9.66 20.27 -24.28
CA GLU A 110 10.51 19.10 -24.04
C GLU A 110 10.03 17.85 -24.79
N ILE A 111 10.94 16.88 -24.95
CA ILE A 111 10.64 15.59 -25.60
C ILE A 111 9.82 14.73 -24.64
N GLU A 112 8.75 14.11 -25.14
CA GLU A 112 7.97 13.15 -24.35
C GLU A 112 8.84 11.95 -23.94
N ILE A 113 8.99 11.77 -22.62
CA ILE A 113 9.70 10.63 -22.02
C ILE A 113 8.75 9.44 -21.86
N LEU A 114 7.47 9.72 -21.58
CA LEU A 114 6.40 8.75 -21.53
C LEU A 114 6.00 8.35 -22.96
N PRO A 115 5.77 7.06 -23.25
CA PRO A 115 5.10 6.68 -24.48
C PRO A 115 3.76 7.43 -24.59
N THR A 116 3.41 7.89 -25.79
CA THR A 116 2.18 8.64 -26.04
C THR A 116 0.96 7.92 -25.45
N ASP A 117 0.07 8.67 -24.81
CA ASP A 117 -1.15 8.19 -24.14
C ASP A 117 -0.91 7.28 -22.90
N THR A 118 0.29 7.28 -22.30
CA THR A 118 0.54 6.59 -21.02
C THR A 118 -0.01 7.41 -19.85
N GLU A 119 -0.87 6.79 -19.03
CA GLU A 119 -1.36 7.41 -17.80
C GLU A 119 -0.45 7.05 -16.62
N LEU A 120 0.14 8.06 -15.99
CA LEU A 120 0.98 7.89 -14.80
C LEU A 120 0.20 8.36 -13.57
N ASN A 121 0.21 7.55 -12.52
CA ASN A 121 -0.51 7.82 -11.28
C ASN A 121 0.37 7.56 -10.05
N LEU A 122 0.29 8.45 -9.06
CA LEU A 122 0.88 8.29 -7.73
C LEU A 122 -0.22 8.30 -6.68
N LEU A 123 -0.31 7.20 -5.91
CA LEU A 123 -1.34 7.01 -4.88
C LEU A 123 -0.72 6.85 -3.51
N TYR A 124 -1.30 7.51 -2.51
CA TYR A 124 -0.97 7.38 -1.11
C TYR A 124 -2.05 6.55 -0.41
N ILE A 125 -1.65 5.45 0.26
CA ILE A 125 -2.53 4.64 1.10
C ILE A 125 -1.98 4.65 2.52
N LEU A 126 -2.75 5.22 3.45
CA LEU A 126 -2.30 5.53 4.81
C LEU A 126 -3.34 5.08 5.84
N ASP A 127 -2.93 4.82 7.07
CA ASP A 127 -3.84 4.70 8.20
C ASP A 127 -4.22 6.09 8.75
N ALA A 128 -5.47 6.28 9.17
CA ALA A 128 -5.89 7.49 9.87
C ALA A 128 -5.24 7.58 11.26
N ASP A 129 -4.99 6.43 11.88
CA ASP A 129 -4.57 6.27 13.27
C ASP A 129 -5.44 7.14 14.19
N ASN A 130 -4.82 7.74 15.22
CA ASN A 130 -5.44 8.72 16.11
C ASN A 130 -5.38 10.16 15.55
N LEU A 131 -4.68 10.39 14.43
CA LEU A 131 -4.58 11.72 13.81
C LEU A 131 -5.87 12.09 13.06
N GLY A 132 -6.50 11.09 12.45
CA GLY A 132 -7.73 11.24 11.69
C GLY A 132 -7.51 11.66 10.24
N ILE A 133 -8.53 11.42 9.41
CA ILE A 133 -8.51 11.69 7.97
C ILE A 133 -8.09 13.14 7.62
N PRO A 134 -8.64 14.20 8.24
CA PRO A 134 -8.29 15.57 7.86
C PRO A 134 -6.81 15.90 8.10
N ALA A 135 -6.24 15.42 9.20
CA ALA A 135 -4.84 15.64 9.52
C ALA A 135 -3.91 14.93 8.53
N ARG A 136 -4.24 13.68 8.14
CA ARG A 136 -3.50 12.92 7.12
C ARG A 136 -3.53 13.60 5.75
N ILE A 137 -4.70 14.11 5.33
CA ILE A 137 -4.83 14.87 4.08
C ILE A 137 -3.96 16.13 4.12
N ASN A 138 -4.01 16.90 5.21
CA ASN A 138 -3.20 18.10 5.36
C ASN A 138 -1.70 17.80 5.31
N GLN A 139 -1.25 16.72 5.95
CA GLN A 139 0.16 16.30 5.88
C GLN A 139 0.62 16.01 4.44
N ILE A 140 -0.19 15.32 3.65
CA ILE A 140 0.15 15.03 2.24
C ILE A 140 0.04 16.28 1.38
N ASN A 141 -0.96 17.15 1.61
CA ASN A 141 -1.06 18.43 0.92
C ASN A 141 0.14 19.34 1.21
N GLU A 142 0.63 19.39 2.46
CA GLU A 142 1.85 20.12 2.81
C GLU A 142 3.09 19.52 2.14
N GLU A 143 3.18 18.18 2.08
CA GLU A 143 4.26 17.51 1.34
C GLU A 143 4.24 17.89 -0.14
N LEU A 144 3.07 17.82 -0.78
CA LEU A 144 2.90 18.19 -2.19
C LEU A 144 3.09 19.70 -2.43
N GLU A 145 2.65 20.58 -1.53
CA GLU A 145 2.89 22.02 -1.65
C GLU A 145 4.39 22.33 -1.64
N ASN A 146 5.15 21.67 -0.78
CA ASN A 146 6.59 21.89 -0.69
C ASN A 146 7.35 21.38 -1.92
N GLU A 147 6.92 20.26 -2.52
CA GLU A 147 7.65 19.65 -3.64
C GLU A 147 7.17 20.16 -5.02
N ILE A 148 5.89 20.46 -5.17
CA ILE A 148 5.27 20.84 -6.46
C ILE A 148 4.35 22.07 -6.41
N GLY A 149 4.22 22.72 -5.25
CA GLY A 149 3.49 23.99 -5.13
C GLY A 149 1.96 23.88 -5.15
N VAL A 150 1.37 22.69 -4.91
CA VAL A 150 -0.09 22.50 -4.95
C VAL A 150 -0.63 21.73 -3.73
N LYS A 151 -1.88 22.02 -3.35
CA LYS A 151 -2.68 21.27 -2.36
C LYS A 151 -3.87 20.61 -3.03
N PRO A 152 -3.69 19.43 -3.64
CA PRO A 152 -4.66 18.91 -4.59
C PRO A 152 -5.87 18.22 -3.93
N PHE A 153 -5.83 17.96 -2.62
CA PHE A 153 -6.83 17.14 -1.94
C PHE A 153 -7.69 17.94 -0.96
N ASN A 154 -9.01 17.89 -1.14
CA ASN A 154 -10.00 18.40 -0.17
C ASN A 154 -10.68 17.27 0.64
N GLY A 155 -10.29 16.02 0.37
CA GLY A 155 -10.89 14.80 0.86
C GLY A 155 -10.12 13.57 0.36
N VAL A 156 -10.50 12.39 0.83
CA VAL A 156 -10.09 11.12 0.21
C VAL A 156 -10.58 11.09 -1.23
N GLY A 157 -9.70 10.75 -2.18
CA GLY A 157 -10.07 10.74 -3.59
C GLY A 157 -8.90 10.98 -4.53
N LEU A 158 -9.26 11.37 -5.76
CA LEU A 158 -8.34 11.58 -6.87
C LEU A 158 -8.25 13.06 -7.24
N SER A 159 -7.09 13.45 -7.73
CA SER A 159 -6.79 14.78 -8.26
C SER A 159 -5.76 14.65 -9.38
N LYS A 160 -5.31 15.77 -9.95
CA LYS A 160 -4.30 15.79 -11.01
C LYS A 160 -3.30 16.92 -10.81
N TYR A 161 -2.06 16.67 -11.18
CA TYR A 161 -1.02 17.68 -11.35
C TYR A 161 -0.40 17.51 -12.74
N LYS A 162 -0.58 18.50 -13.63
CA LYS A 162 -0.30 18.35 -15.06
C LYS A 162 -0.98 17.07 -15.59
N THR A 163 -0.21 16.14 -16.15
CA THR A 163 -0.68 14.82 -16.63
C THR A 163 -0.59 13.70 -15.58
N LEU A 164 0.03 13.94 -14.43
CA LEU A 164 0.14 12.96 -13.35
C LEU A 164 -1.16 12.91 -12.53
N GLY A 165 -1.77 11.73 -12.48
CA GLY A 165 -2.85 11.44 -11.56
C GLY A 165 -2.33 11.32 -10.13
N LEU A 166 -2.99 12.00 -9.20
CA LEU A 166 -2.69 11.93 -7.77
C LEU A 166 -3.88 11.30 -7.05
N GLY A 167 -3.62 10.41 -6.11
CA GLY A 167 -4.68 9.82 -5.30
C GLY A 167 -4.29 9.68 -3.84
N ILE A 168 -5.28 9.82 -2.96
CA ILE A 168 -5.11 9.55 -1.53
C ILE A 168 -6.27 8.71 -1.03
N TYR A 169 -5.95 7.59 -0.40
CA TYR A 169 -6.88 6.75 0.34
C TYR A 169 -6.40 6.61 1.78
N ILE A 170 -7.31 6.77 2.75
CA ILE A 170 -6.98 6.67 4.15
C ILE A 170 -7.88 5.60 4.78
N PHE A 171 -7.28 4.55 5.33
CA PHE A 171 -8.01 3.58 6.13
C PHE A 171 -8.51 4.23 7.41
N SER A 172 -9.79 4.05 7.70
CA SER A 172 -10.38 4.47 8.95
C SER A 172 -11.47 3.50 9.37
N ALA A 173 -11.68 3.40 10.68
CA ALA A 173 -12.88 2.85 11.27
C ALA A 173 -14.03 3.88 11.21
N GLU A 174 -15.08 3.64 12.01
CA GLU A 174 -16.14 4.61 12.23
C GLU A 174 -15.60 5.91 12.85
N HIS A 175 -16.16 7.05 12.45
CA HIS A 175 -15.78 8.42 12.89
C HIS A 175 -14.41 8.95 12.40
N GLY A 176 -13.79 8.33 11.39
CA GLY A 176 -12.67 8.93 10.65
C GLY A 176 -11.29 8.82 11.32
N VAL A 177 -11.17 7.94 12.32
CA VAL A 177 -9.93 7.48 12.96
C VAL A 177 -9.81 5.96 12.80
N GLY A 178 -8.64 5.39 13.04
CA GLY A 178 -8.41 3.94 12.99
C GLY A 178 -7.37 3.51 11.97
N LYS A 179 -7.20 2.20 11.85
CA LYS A 179 -6.12 1.54 11.11
C LYS A 179 -6.66 0.41 10.25
N LEU A 180 -5.82 -0.12 9.37
CA LEU A 180 -6.13 -1.28 8.55
C LEU A 180 -6.72 -2.46 9.35
N GLU A 181 -6.21 -2.75 10.55
CA GLU A 181 -6.74 -3.86 11.35
C GLU A 181 -8.21 -3.70 11.73
N ASP A 182 -8.74 -2.47 11.84
CA ASP A 182 -10.15 -2.25 12.12
C ASP A 182 -11.05 -2.67 10.94
N LEU A 183 -10.50 -2.67 9.73
CA LEU A 183 -11.16 -3.22 8.53
C LEU A 183 -10.92 -4.73 8.38
N LEU A 184 -9.73 -5.22 8.72
CA LEU A 184 -9.37 -6.63 8.60
C LEU A 184 -10.12 -7.52 9.58
N MET A 185 -10.21 -7.12 10.85
CA MET A 185 -10.74 -7.98 11.90
C MET A 185 -12.18 -8.44 11.61
N PRO A 186 -13.15 -7.56 11.28
CA PRO A 186 -14.51 -8.01 10.95
C PRO A 186 -14.56 -8.97 9.75
N LEU A 187 -13.73 -8.73 8.74
CA LEU A 187 -13.64 -9.60 7.56
C LEU A 187 -13.10 -10.99 7.91
N MET A 188 -12.03 -11.03 8.71
CA MET A 188 -11.38 -12.29 9.07
C MET A 188 -12.20 -13.10 10.07
N GLU A 189 -12.90 -12.42 10.99
CA GLU A 189 -13.74 -13.04 12.02
C GLU A 189 -15.02 -13.66 11.48
N GLU A 190 -15.59 -13.11 10.40
CA GLU A 190 -16.82 -13.62 9.82
C GLU A 190 -16.71 -15.12 9.50
N ASN A 191 -17.59 -15.95 10.06
CA ASN A 191 -17.57 -17.43 10.00
C ASN A 191 -16.33 -18.10 10.64
N ASN A 192 -15.54 -17.37 11.42
CA ASN A 192 -14.36 -17.85 12.15
C ASN A 192 -14.32 -17.31 13.60
N GLU A 193 -15.48 -16.94 14.14
CA GLU A 193 -15.62 -16.15 15.36
C GLU A 193 -14.96 -16.86 16.56
N ASP A 194 -15.15 -18.17 16.69
CA ASP A 194 -14.57 -18.96 17.77
C ASP A 194 -13.03 -18.95 17.74
N ILE A 195 -12.42 -19.06 16.56
CA ILE A 195 -10.95 -19.04 16.39
C ILE A 195 -10.39 -17.71 16.86
N PHE A 196 -10.97 -16.61 16.39
CA PHE A 196 -10.50 -15.27 16.73
C PHE A 196 -10.79 -14.89 18.19
N LYS A 197 -11.91 -15.37 18.74
CA LYS A 197 -12.21 -15.25 20.17
C LYS A 197 -11.16 -15.95 21.02
N GLU A 198 -10.81 -17.20 20.70
CA GLU A 198 -9.77 -17.93 21.44
C GLU A 198 -8.39 -17.28 21.26
N ALA A 199 -8.06 -16.77 20.08
CA ALA A 199 -6.83 -16.01 19.84
C ALA A 199 -6.73 -14.76 20.72
N LYS A 200 -7.83 -13.98 20.84
CA LYS A 200 -7.88 -12.81 21.74
C LYS A 200 -7.79 -13.21 23.21
N THR A 201 -8.45 -14.30 23.62
CA THR A 201 -8.36 -14.84 24.98
C THR A 201 -6.93 -15.25 25.31
N PHE A 202 -6.27 -15.98 24.41
CA PHE A 202 -4.86 -16.35 24.57
C PHE A 202 -3.97 -15.12 24.73
N TYR A 203 -4.13 -14.11 23.86
CA TYR A 203 -3.39 -12.86 24.01
C TYR A 203 -3.61 -12.23 25.38
N ASN A 204 -4.85 -12.09 25.84
CA ASN A 204 -5.13 -11.45 27.13
C ASN A 204 -4.57 -12.21 28.33
N ASN A 205 -4.53 -13.54 28.26
CA ASN A 205 -4.04 -14.38 29.36
C ASN A 205 -2.52 -14.40 29.45
N PHE A 206 -1.82 -14.22 28.33
CA PHE A 206 -0.36 -14.44 28.25
C PHE A 206 0.43 -13.20 27.82
N TYR A 207 -0.23 -12.11 27.43
CA TYR A 207 0.44 -10.86 27.12
C TYR A 207 1.07 -10.27 28.38
N ASP A 208 2.37 -10.02 28.30
CA ASP A 208 3.19 -9.49 29.37
C ASP A 208 3.79 -8.16 28.90
N VAL A 209 3.30 -7.07 29.49
CA VAL A 209 3.73 -5.70 29.15
C VAL A 209 5.21 -5.46 29.44
N ASP A 210 5.80 -6.17 30.40
CA ASP A 210 7.22 -6.01 30.75
C ASP A 210 8.11 -6.67 29.70
N ARG A 211 7.57 -7.65 28.96
CA ARG A 211 8.24 -8.27 27.81
C ARG A 211 8.08 -7.46 26.52
N ASP A 212 7.01 -6.68 26.38
CA ASP A 212 6.87 -5.73 25.28
C ASP A 212 7.66 -4.45 25.53
N LYS A 213 8.98 -4.54 25.34
CA LYS A 213 9.91 -3.39 25.47
C LYS A 213 9.54 -2.19 24.61
N ARG A 214 8.76 -2.39 23.53
CA ARG A 214 8.36 -1.30 22.63
C ARG A 214 6.99 -0.72 23.00
N LYS A 215 6.20 -1.41 23.83
CA LYS A 215 4.79 -1.06 24.15
C LYS A 215 3.97 -0.80 22.90
N LYS A 216 4.18 -1.63 21.89
CA LYS A 216 3.58 -1.51 20.54
C LYS A 216 2.74 -2.73 20.18
N SER A 217 2.64 -3.71 21.07
CA SER A 217 1.82 -4.89 20.86
C SER A 217 0.35 -4.48 20.83
N ASP A 218 -0.30 -4.81 19.73
CA ASP A 218 -1.69 -4.54 19.48
C ASP A 218 -2.47 -5.86 19.46
N GLN A 219 -3.58 -5.91 20.20
CA GLN A 219 -4.36 -7.15 20.36
C GLN A 219 -4.89 -7.65 19.00
N SER A 220 -5.38 -6.76 18.13
CA SER A 220 -5.89 -7.15 16.81
C SER A 220 -4.77 -7.74 15.93
N LYS A 221 -3.60 -7.08 15.88
CA LYS A 221 -2.42 -7.61 15.17
C LYS A 221 -1.98 -8.97 15.72
N ALA A 222 -2.01 -9.15 17.04
CA ALA A 222 -1.66 -10.40 17.67
C ALA A 222 -2.68 -11.50 17.38
N ALA A 223 -3.98 -11.18 17.43
CA ALA A 223 -5.06 -12.12 17.12
C ALA A 223 -4.95 -12.64 15.68
N ILE A 224 -4.69 -11.76 14.70
CA ILE A 224 -4.41 -12.14 13.30
C ILE A 224 -3.22 -13.11 13.22
N GLY A 225 -2.15 -12.82 13.98
CA GLY A 225 -0.96 -13.66 14.01
C GLY A 225 -1.25 -15.05 14.55
N ILE A 226 -1.90 -15.12 15.72
CA ILE A 226 -2.24 -16.37 16.42
C ILE A 226 -3.19 -17.22 15.57
N SER A 227 -4.30 -16.66 15.09
CA SER A 227 -5.26 -17.38 14.25
C SER A 227 -4.64 -17.80 12.93
N GLY A 228 -3.88 -16.91 12.29
CA GLY A 228 -3.20 -17.14 11.03
C GLY A 228 -2.23 -18.33 11.04
N GLN A 229 -1.60 -18.63 12.18
CA GLN A 229 -0.72 -19.79 12.29
C GLN A 229 -1.44 -21.12 12.02
N LEU A 230 -2.76 -21.19 12.23
CA LEU A 230 -3.55 -22.41 11.97
C LEU A 230 -3.61 -22.75 10.47
N GLN A 231 -3.48 -21.76 9.58
CA GLN A 231 -3.49 -21.97 8.13
C GLN A 231 -2.13 -21.76 7.47
N LYS A 232 -1.31 -20.88 8.04
CA LYS A 232 -0.03 -20.43 7.49
C LYS A 232 1.04 -20.47 8.59
N ALA A 233 1.36 -21.68 9.06
CA ALA A 233 2.33 -21.89 10.12
C ALA A 233 3.72 -21.32 9.77
N GLY A 234 4.33 -20.63 10.72
CA GLY A 234 5.63 -19.96 10.58
C GLY A 234 5.62 -18.70 9.72
N MET A 235 4.45 -18.27 9.23
CA MET A 235 4.34 -17.14 8.30
C MET A 235 4.03 -15.82 9.02
N THR A 236 4.40 -14.72 8.37
CA THR A 236 4.15 -13.36 8.86
C THR A 236 2.69 -12.94 8.66
N ASN A 237 2.26 -11.90 9.38
CA ASN A 237 0.91 -11.35 9.23
C ASN A 237 0.62 -10.89 7.79
N SER A 238 1.58 -10.33 7.05
CA SER A 238 1.41 -10.04 5.62
C SER A 238 1.03 -11.27 4.80
N VAL A 239 1.71 -12.39 5.02
CA VAL A 239 1.43 -13.64 4.30
C VAL A 239 0.07 -14.20 4.72
N ILE A 240 -0.24 -14.16 6.03
CA ILE A 240 -1.55 -14.56 6.56
C ILE A 240 -2.66 -13.73 5.89
N ILE A 241 -2.58 -12.40 5.92
CA ILE A 241 -3.55 -11.50 5.30
C ILE A 241 -3.70 -11.83 3.81
N GLY A 242 -2.58 -11.96 3.09
CA GLY A 242 -2.56 -12.19 1.65
C GLY A 242 -3.07 -13.57 1.22
N GLN A 243 -2.86 -14.62 2.02
CA GLN A 243 -2.98 -16.02 1.56
C GLN A 243 -3.89 -16.92 2.40
N SER A 244 -4.32 -16.51 3.60
CA SER A 244 -5.33 -17.26 4.37
C SER A 244 -6.69 -17.23 3.68
N ASP A 245 -7.56 -18.18 3.99
CA ASP A 245 -8.95 -18.16 3.53
C ASP A 245 -9.86 -17.30 4.43
N TYR A 246 -9.35 -16.76 5.54
CA TYR A 246 -10.10 -15.88 6.43
C TYR A 246 -10.67 -14.66 5.70
N ILE A 247 -10.02 -14.19 4.63
CA ILE A 247 -10.55 -13.16 3.74
C ILE A 247 -10.78 -13.81 2.38
N THR A 248 -12.04 -14.04 2.00
CA THR A 248 -12.38 -14.62 0.68
C THR A 248 -12.79 -13.52 -0.30
N SER A 249 -12.78 -13.83 -1.60
CA SER A 249 -13.29 -12.93 -2.63
C SER A 249 -14.77 -12.59 -2.43
N GLU A 250 -15.57 -13.51 -1.86
CA GLU A 250 -16.97 -13.25 -1.55
C GLU A 250 -17.13 -12.21 -0.43
N LYS A 251 -16.35 -12.35 0.65
CA LYS A 251 -16.32 -11.36 1.74
C LYS A 251 -15.90 -9.98 1.23
N ILE A 252 -14.86 -9.91 0.40
CA ILE A 252 -14.40 -8.67 -0.24
C ILE A 252 -15.52 -8.05 -1.10
N LYS A 253 -16.26 -8.86 -1.86
CA LYS A 253 -17.36 -8.40 -2.73
C LYS A 253 -18.57 -7.86 -1.94
N ARG A 254 -18.83 -8.41 -0.75
CA ARG A 254 -19.94 -7.99 0.12
C ARG A 254 -19.59 -6.81 1.02
N ASN A 255 -18.32 -6.64 1.38
CA ASN A 255 -17.89 -5.62 2.32
C ASN A 255 -17.84 -4.23 1.67
N GLU A 256 -18.59 -3.27 2.22
CA GLU A 256 -18.73 -1.90 1.68
C GLU A 256 -17.38 -1.19 1.56
N LYS A 257 -16.51 -1.29 2.56
CA LYS A 257 -15.18 -0.65 2.54
C LYS A 257 -14.25 -1.26 1.50
N CYS A 258 -14.30 -2.58 1.31
CA CYS A 258 -13.60 -3.23 0.21
C CYS A 258 -14.11 -2.75 -1.16
N GLN A 259 -15.43 -2.56 -1.32
CA GLN A 259 -16.02 -2.00 -2.54
C GLN A 259 -15.62 -0.54 -2.76
N GLU A 260 -15.52 0.25 -1.69
CA GLU A 260 -15.03 1.62 -1.73
C GLU A 260 -13.59 1.68 -2.27
N ILE A 261 -12.71 0.80 -1.78
CA ILE A 261 -11.32 0.67 -2.27
C ILE A 261 -11.31 0.25 -3.74
N LEU A 262 -12.09 -0.76 -4.14
CA LEU A 262 -12.18 -1.17 -5.54
C LEU A 262 -12.65 -0.03 -6.45
N THR A 263 -13.65 0.72 -6.00
CA THR A 263 -14.17 1.89 -6.71
C THR A 263 -13.13 3.00 -6.82
N PHE A 264 -12.30 3.19 -5.79
CA PHE A 264 -11.17 4.10 -5.85
C PHE A 264 -10.21 3.68 -6.96
N PHE A 265 -9.79 2.41 -6.99
CA PHE A 265 -8.87 1.90 -8.01
C PHE A 265 -9.42 1.87 -9.44
N SER A 266 -10.74 1.70 -9.61
CA SER A 266 -11.38 1.69 -10.92
C SER A 266 -11.56 3.08 -11.55
N LYS A 267 -11.47 4.15 -10.75
CA LYS A 267 -11.61 5.55 -11.18
C LYS A 267 -10.29 6.21 -11.55
N ILE A 268 -9.20 5.63 -11.05
CA ILE A 268 -7.86 5.89 -11.59
C ILE A 268 -7.93 5.43 -13.05
#